data_AF-A0A453CBQ3-F1
#
_entry.id   AF-A0A453CBQ3-F1
#
_cell.length_a   1.000
_cell.length_b   1.000
_cell.length_c   1.000
_cell.angle_alpha   90.00
_cell.angle_beta   90.00
_cell.angle_gamma   90.00
#
_symmetry.space_group_name_H-M   'P 1'
#
loop_
_entity.id
_entity.type
_entity.pdbx_description
1 polymer ?
#
loop_
_entity_poly.entity_id
_entity_poly.type
_entity_poly.pdbx_seq_one_letter_code
_entity_poly.pdbx_strand_id
1 'polypeptide(L)'
;MISGRSDWCISRQRTWGVPIPVFYHVDTQEPLITEKTIEHIKGIVSEKGSDAWWYMPTEELLPEKYRDKASEYRKGTDTMDVWFDSGSSWAAVSAKRDGLNFPADVYLEGSDQHRGWFQSSLLTSIATTGKAPYSSVITHGFVLDEEGFKMSKSVGNVVDPEKVIVGGKNSKVCCYRNLCYFLVLRSEICLNLVQEEPPYGADVLRLWVSSVDYTGDVLIGSQILRQMSDMYRKLRGTMRFLLANLHDWKPENSVPYSDLPKIDQYALFQLENVVASMKDGYDNYQFYKIYQVCNIFP
;
A
#
# COMPACT_ATOMS: atom_id res chain seq x y z
N MET A 1 0.23 -19.11 -14.08
CA MET A 1 1.30 -18.09 -14.11
C MET A 1 2.66 -18.70 -13.80
N ILE A 2 2.84 -19.36 -12.65
CA ILE A 2 4.15 -19.96 -12.26
C ILE A 2 4.51 -21.17 -13.12
N SER A 3 3.56 -22.05 -13.43
CA SER A 3 3.79 -23.29 -14.20
C SER A 3 4.35 -23.09 -15.61
N GLY A 4 4.15 -21.91 -16.21
CA GLY A 4 4.64 -21.57 -17.55
C GLY A 4 5.71 -20.47 -17.55
N ARG A 5 6.33 -20.17 -16.40
CA ARG A 5 7.32 -19.11 -16.29
C ARG A 5 8.68 -19.62 -16.80
N SER A 6 9.37 -18.79 -17.58
CA SER A 6 10.78 -18.98 -17.93
C SER A 6 11.72 -18.56 -16.80
N ASP A 7 13.01 -18.82 -16.97
CA ASP A 7 14.05 -18.36 -16.06
C ASP A 7 13.98 -16.85 -15.81
N TRP A 8 14.29 -16.46 -14.58
CA TRP A 8 14.31 -15.06 -14.18
C TRP A 8 15.70 -14.46 -14.39
N CYS A 9 15.81 -13.57 -15.37
CA CYS A 9 16.98 -12.71 -15.50
C CYS A 9 17.00 -11.68 -14.35
N ILE A 10 17.84 -11.94 -13.34
CA ILE A 10 17.97 -11.08 -12.14
C ILE A 10 19.00 -9.95 -12.31
N SER A 11 19.81 -9.93 -13.37
CA SER A 11 20.82 -8.90 -13.57
C SER A 11 20.31 -7.72 -14.41
N ARG A 12 20.79 -6.52 -14.09
CA ARG A 12 20.48 -5.27 -14.78
C ARG A 12 21.76 -4.45 -14.98
N GLN A 13 21.93 -3.90 -16.18
CA GLN A 13 23.03 -2.97 -16.48
C GLN A 13 22.61 -1.55 -16.07
N ARG A 14 22.55 -1.30 -14.76
CA ARG A 14 22.15 -0.02 -14.16
C ARG A 14 23.12 0.35 -13.05
N THR A 15 23.26 1.65 -12.80
CA THR A 15 24.10 2.16 -11.70
C THR A 15 23.36 2.22 -10.37
N TRP A 16 22.03 2.32 -10.40
CA TRP A 16 21.18 2.35 -9.21
C TRP A 16 20.57 0.97 -8.94
N GLY A 17 20.91 0.38 -7.80
CA GLY A 17 20.43 -0.94 -7.35
C GLY A 17 21.46 -1.66 -6.49
N VAL A 18 21.06 -2.75 -5.85
CA VAL A 18 21.99 -3.59 -5.09
C VAL A 18 22.94 -4.30 -6.07
N PRO A 19 24.26 -4.17 -5.93
CA PRO A 19 25.22 -4.83 -6.83
C PRO A 19 25.16 -6.35 -6.67
N ILE A 20 25.36 -7.08 -7.78
CA ILE A 20 25.54 -8.53 -7.71
C ILE A 20 26.97 -8.81 -7.23
N PRO A 21 27.15 -9.43 -6.05
CA PRO A 21 28.47 -9.58 -5.42
C PRO A 21 29.28 -10.72 -6.05
N VAL A 22 29.68 -10.54 -7.30
CA VAL A 22 30.47 -11.49 -8.09
C VAL A 22 31.73 -10.80 -8.62
N PHE A 23 32.85 -11.53 -8.55
CA PHE A 23 34.10 -11.13 -9.21
C PHE A 23 34.31 -12.02 -10.43
N TYR A 24 35.06 -11.54 -11.41
CA TYR A 24 35.43 -12.30 -12.60
C TYR A 24 36.94 -12.29 -12.77
N HIS A 25 37.53 -13.44 -13.10
CA HIS A 25 38.93 -13.48 -13.48
C HIS A 25 39.13 -12.68 -14.78
N VAL A 26 40.18 -11.86 -14.84
CA VAL A 26 40.42 -10.92 -15.96
C VAL A 26 40.62 -11.67 -17.28
N ASP A 27 41.44 -12.72 -17.29
CA ASP A 27 41.72 -13.48 -18.52
C ASP A 27 40.62 -14.50 -18.88
N THR A 28 40.23 -15.37 -17.94
CA THR A 28 39.32 -16.49 -18.23
C THR A 28 37.84 -16.13 -18.20
N GLN A 29 37.48 -14.97 -17.64
CA GLN A 29 36.09 -14.57 -17.39
C GLN A 29 35.30 -15.49 -16.44
N GLU A 30 35.98 -16.40 -15.74
CA GLU A 30 35.32 -17.29 -14.79
C GLU A 30 34.84 -16.51 -13.55
N PRO A 31 33.60 -16.76 -13.07
CA PRO A 31 33.07 -16.08 -11.91
C PRO A 31 33.65 -16.66 -10.61
N LEU A 32 34.14 -15.77 -9.75
CA LEU A 32 34.46 -16.05 -8.36
C LEU A 32 33.27 -15.63 -7.49
N ILE A 33 32.41 -16.62 -7.20
CA ILE A 33 31.28 -16.50 -6.28
C ILE A 33 31.20 -17.75 -5.40
N THR A 34 31.47 -17.57 -4.10
CA THR A 34 31.50 -18.64 -3.11
C THR A 34 30.81 -18.15 -1.83
N GLU A 35 30.40 -19.07 -0.96
CA GLU A 35 29.82 -18.72 0.34
C GLU A 35 30.74 -17.77 1.14
N LYS A 36 32.06 -17.99 1.11
CA LYS A 36 33.05 -17.15 1.80
C LYS A 36 33.15 -15.74 1.21
N THR A 37 33.12 -15.61 -0.12
CA THR A 37 33.15 -14.28 -0.75
C THR A 37 31.85 -13.53 -0.47
N ILE A 38 30.71 -14.22 -0.51
CA ILE A 38 29.40 -13.64 -0.20
C ILE A 38 29.34 -13.19 1.27
N GLU A 39 29.77 -14.02 2.22
CA GLU A 39 29.73 -13.67 3.65
C GLU A 39 30.63 -12.47 3.96
N HIS A 40 31.81 -12.40 3.34
CA HIS A 40 32.70 -11.26 3.48
C HIS A 40 32.06 -9.96 2.96
N ILE A 41 31.47 -9.99 1.76
CA ILE A 41 30.78 -8.83 1.18
C ILE A 41 29.56 -8.44 2.01
N LYS A 42 28.81 -9.41 2.55
CA LYS A 42 27.70 -9.13 3.48
C LYS A 42 28.18 -8.33 4.70
N GLY A 43 29.33 -8.66 5.26
CA GLY A 43 29.95 -7.90 6.35
C GLY A 43 30.21 -6.44 5.96
N ILE A 44 30.87 -6.23 4.81
CA ILE A 44 31.16 -4.89 4.28
C ILE A 44 29.87 -4.10 4.05
N VAL A 45 28.87 -4.70 3.38
CA VAL A 45 27.59 -4.04 3.09
C VAL A 45 26.81 -3.71 4.36
N SER A 46 26.91 -4.54 5.40
CA SER A 46 26.25 -4.28 6.68
C SER A 46 26.82 -3.07 7.42
N GLU A 47 28.13 -2.80 7.27
CA GLU A 47 28.81 -1.67 7.91
C GLU A 47 28.78 -0.39 7.07
N LYS A 48 28.99 -0.52 5.75
CA LYS A 48 29.24 0.61 4.84
C LYS A 48 28.14 0.85 3.80
N GLY A 49 27.12 0.00 3.77
CA GLY A 49 26.07 0.02 2.75
C GLY A 49 26.49 -0.60 1.41
N SER A 50 25.55 -0.75 0.49
CA SER A 50 25.77 -1.33 -0.84
C SER A 50 26.72 -0.51 -1.70
N ASP A 51 26.79 0.80 -1.47
CA ASP A 51 27.63 1.73 -2.25
C ASP A 51 29.13 1.43 -2.11
N ALA A 52 29.51 0.74 -1.03
CA ALA A 52 30.86 0.22 -0.82
C ALA A 52 31.40 -0.55 -2.01
N TRP A 53 30.53 -1.29 -2.72
CA TRP A 53 30.90 -2.02 -3.92
C TRP A 53 31.50 -1.12 -5.02
N TRP A 54 31.04 0.13 -5.13
CA TRP A 54 31.45 1.02 -6.20
C TRP A 54 32.75 1.75 -5.89
N TYR A 55 32.86 2.34 -4.69
CA TYR A 55 34.02 3.16 -4.33
C TYR A 55 35.18 2.37 -3.74
N MET A 56 34.96 1.20 -3.13
CA MET A 56 36.05 0.41 -2.56
C MET A 56 36.86 -0.28 -3.68
N PRO A 57 38.19 -0.40 -3.48
CA PRO A 57 39.05 -1.10 -4.42
C PRO A 57 38.88 -2.62 -4.28
N THR A 58 39.22 -3.36 -5.34
CA THR A 58 38.95 -4.81 -5.42
C THR A 58 39.69 -5.59 -4.32
N GLU A 59 40.89 -5.16 -3.93
CA GLU A 59 41.71 -5.76 -2.87
C GLU A 59 41.01 -5.75 -1.50
N GLU A 60 40.21 -4.71 -1.24
CA GLU A 60 39.48 -4.53 0.01
C GLU A 60 38.13 -5.24 0.01
N LEU A 61 37.54 -5.47 -1.17
CA LEU A 61 36.30 -6.22 -1.33
C LEU A 61 36.53 -7.74 -1.35
N LEU A 62 37.74 -8.19 -1.68
CA LEU A 62 38.09 -9.60 -1.70
C LEU A 62 38.46 -10.11 -0.28
N PRO A 63 38.04 -11.34 0.08
CA PRO A 63 38.53 -11.99 1.29
C PRO A 63 40.06 -12.11 1.29
N GLU A 64 40.67 -12.18 2.47
CA GLU A 64 42.12 -12.20 2.68
C GLU A 64 42.86 -13.20 1.75
N LYS A 65 42.31 -14.40 1.57
CA LYS A 65 42.85 -15.45 0.68
C LYS A 65 43.11 -14.98 -0.77
N TYR A 66 42.32 -14.04 -1.26
CA TYR A 66 42.37 -13.55 -2.65
C TYR A 66 43.03 -12.17 -2.77
N ARG A 67 43.40 -11.54 -1.66
CA ARG A 67 43.92 -10.17 -1.65
C ARG A 67 45.24 -10.04 -2.43
N ASP A 68 46.16 -11.00 -2.27
CA ASP A 68 47.42 -11.03 -3.02
C ASP A 68 47.24 -11.24 -4.53
N LYS A 69 46.06 -11.74 -4.93
CA LYS A 69 45.69 -12.00 -6.33
C LYS A 69 44.63 -11.03 -6.85
N ALA A 70 44.38 -9.93 -6.15
CA ALA A 70 43.29 -9.02 -6.52
C ALA A 70 43.41 -8.47 -7.95
N SER A 71 44.64 -8.29 -8.45
CA SER A 71 44.91 -7.88 -9.83
C SER A 71 44.42 -8.88 -10.89
N GLU A 72 44.25 -10.15 -10.53
CA GLU A 72 43.69 -11.20 -11.40
C GLU A 72 42.15 -11.10 -11.50
N TYR A 73 41.50 -10.27 -10.69
CA TYR A 73 40.05 -10.18 -10.59
C TYR A 73 39.51 -8.78 -10.86
N ARG A 74 38.31 -8.73 -11.43
CA ARG A 74 37.49 -7.51 -11.56
C ARG A 74 36.12 -7.71 -10.95
N LYS A 75 35.59 -6.69 -10.28
CA LYS A 75 34.22 -6.71 -9.76
C LYS A 75 33.18 -6.62 -10.88
N GLY A 76 32.07 -7.35 -10.73
CA GLY A 76 30.91 -7.23 -11.60
C GLY A 76 30.28 -5.84 -11.52
N THR A 77 29.69 -5.39 -12.63
CA THR A 77 29.06 -4.06 -12.76
C THR A 77 27.53 -4.11 -12.79
N ASP A 78 26.95 -5.30 -12.79
CA ASP A 78 25.51 -5.49 -12.85
C ASP A 78 24.88 -5.35 -11.46
N THR A 79 23.67 -4.80 -11.43
CA THR A 79 22.83 -4.75 -10.23
C THR A 79 21.71 -5.78 -10.29
N MET A 80 21.14 -6.08 -9.14
CA MET A 80 19.96 -6.91 -8.99
C MET A 80 18.73 -6.21 -9.56
N ASP A 81 17.81 -7.01 -10.10
CA ASP A 81 16.47 -6.59 -10.48
C ASP A 81 15.70 -6.06 -9.26
N VAL A 82 14.96 -4.96 -9.40
CA VAL A 82 14.21 -4.34 -8.30
C VAL A 82 13.13 -5.26 -7.73
N TRP A 83 12.67 -6.23 -8.52
CA TRP A 83 11.78 -7.29 -8.04
C TRP A 83 12.48 -8.29 -7.13
N PHE A 84 13.80 -8.46 -7.25
CA PHE A 84 14.60 -9.25 -6.31
C PHE A 84 14.72 -8.53 -4.97
N ASP A 85 14.99 -7.22 -5.01
CA ASP A 85 15.08 -6.39 -3.80
C ASP A 85 13.76 -6.46 -3.01
N SER A 86 12.65 -6.07 -3.65
CA SER A 86 11.33 -6.13 -3.02
C SER A 86 10.89 -7.56 -2.69
N GLY A 87 11.20 -8.53 -3.55
CA GLY A 87 10.91 -9.94 -3.31
C GLY A 87 11.65 -10.50 -2.10
N SER A 88 12.80 -9.96 -1.74
CA SER A 88 13.56 -10.37 -0.55
C SER A 88 13.09 -9.69 0.75
N SER A 89 12.03 -8.88 0.71
CA SER A 89 11.54 -8.15 1.88
C SER A 89 11.13 -9.05 3.05
N TRP A 90 10.60 -10.25 2.77
CA TRP A 90 10.28 -11.23 3.82
C TRP A 90 11.51 -11.62 4.64
N ALA A 91 12.69 -11.71 4.01
CA ALA A 91 13.94 -12.10 4.66
C ALA A 91 14.58 -10.90 5.39
N ALA A 92 14.50 -9.71 4.78
CA ALA A 92 15.09 -8.49 5.33
C ALA A 92 14.26 -7.89 6.47
N VAL A 93 12.94 -8.08 6.45
CA VAL A 93 11.98 -7.44 7.35
C VAL A 93 11.27 -8.47 8.22
N SER A 94 10.39 -9.28 7.65
CA SER A 94 9.49 -10.16 8.42
C SER A 94 10.23 -11.23 9.23
N ALA A 95 11.29 -11.82 8.67
CA ALA A 95 12.07 -12.87 9.31
C ALA A 95 13.13 -12.34 10.30
N LYS A 96 13.41 -11.02 10.29
CA LYS A 96 14.50 -10.42 11.08
C LYS A 96 14.05 -9.50 12.19
N ARG A 97 12.93 -8.78 12.02
CA ARG A 97 12.49 -7.77 12.99
C ARG A 97 11.63 -8.40 14.07
N ASP A 98 11.95 -8.10 15.33
CA ASP A 98 11.15 -8.52 16.48
C ASP A 98 9.70 -8.01 16.35
N GLY A 99 8.75 -8.88 16.70
CA GLY A 99 7.32 -8.58 16.62
C GLY A 99 6.69 -8.82 15.24
N LEU A 100 7.46 -9.23 14.23
CA LEU A 100 6.92 -9.72 12.96
C LEU A 100 7.01 -11.24 12.86
N ASN A 101 6.09 -11.82 12.10
CA ASN A 101 6.02 -13.25 11.85
C ASN A 101 6.47 -13.58 10.43
N PHE A 102 7.15 -14.71 10.31
CA PHE A 102 7.40 -15.38 9.03
C PHE A 102 6.93 -16.84 9.13
N PRO A 103 6.04 -17.31 8.24
CA PRO A 103 5.34 -16.55 7.18
C PRO A 103 4.41 -15.46 7.72
N ALA A 104 4.16 -14.42 6.92
CA ALA A 104 3.16 -13.40 7.24
C ALA A 104 1.74 -13.97 7.09
N ASP A 105 0.78 -13.49 7.89
CA ASP A 105 -0.61 -13.96 7.77
C ASP A 105 -1.25 -13.54 6.44
N VAL A 106 -1.04 -12.27 6.05
CA VAL A 106 -1.63 -11.69 4.84
C VAL A 106 -0.63 -10.83 4.10
N TYR A 107 -0.55 -11.00 2.77
CA TYR A 107 -0.03 -10.00 1.84
C TYR A 107 -1.21 -9.31 1.13
N LEU A 108 -1.20 -7.98 1.05
CA LEU A 108 -2.27 -7.17 0.46
C LEU A 108 -1.65 -6.13 -0.49
N GLU A 109 -1.96 -6.21 -1.78
CA GLU A 109 -1.53 -5.22 -2.79
C GLU A 109 -2.50 -5.22 -4.00
N GLY A 110 -2.25 -4.32 -4.97
CA GLY A 110 -2.99 -4.26 -6.22
C GLY A 110 -2.86 -5.53 -7.07
N SER A 111 -3.87 -5.79 -7.91
CA SER A 111 -3.93 -6.95 -8.81
C SER A 111 -2.74 -7.06 -9.79
N ASP A 112 -2.05 -5.97 -10.08
CA ASP A 112 -0.82 -5.93 -10.87
C ASP A 112 0.36 -6.65 -10.21
N GLN A 113 0.34 -6.79 -8.87
CA GLN A 113 1.42 -7.41 -8.10
C GLN A 113 1.46 -8.93 -8.19
N HIS A 114 0.46 -9.56 -8.81
CA HIS A 114 0.48 -10.99 -9.10
C HIS A 114 1.72 -11.41 -9.89
N ARG A 115 2.16 -10.61 -10.87
CA ARG A 115 3.40 -10.87 -11.64
C ARG A 115 4.61 -10.07 -11.14
N GLY A 116 4.39 -9.20 -10.16
CA GLY A 116 5.41 -8.40 -9.50
C GLY A 116 5.76 -8.99 -8.14
N TRP A 117 5.47 -8.24 -7.09
CA TRP A 117 5.96 -8.48 -5.73
C TRP A 117 5.51 -9.81 -5.12
N PHE A 118 4.26 -10.24 -5.35
CA PHE A 118 3.80 -11.53 -4.81
C PHE A 118 4.58 -12.70 -5.35
N GLN A 119 4.92 -12.64 -6.64
CA GLN A 119 5.65 -13.70 -7.31
C GLN A 119 7.13 -13.68 -6.93
N SER A 120 7.78 -12.51 -6.95
CA SER A 120 9.18 -12.42 -6.58
C SER A 120 9.41 -12.79 -5.10
N SER A 121 8.50 -12.41 -4.21
CA SER A 121 8.51 -12.85 -2.81
C SER A 121 8.38 -14.36 -2.68
N LEU A 122 7.44 -14.96 -3.39
CA LEU A 122 7.22 -16.39 -3.35
C LEU A 122 8.44 -17.17 -3.85
N LEU A 123 9.04 -16.75 -4.97
CA LEU A 123 10.21 -17.41 -5.55
C LEU A 123 11.42 -17.34 -4.63
N THR A 124 11.75 -16.16 -4.10
CA THR A 124 12.93 -15.99 -3.24
C THR A 124 12.77 -16.74 -1.91
N SER A 125 11.56 -16.74 -1.34
CA SER A 125 11.26 -17.47 -0.09
C SER A 125 11.34 -18.97 -0.26
N ILE A 126 10.69 -19.53 -1.29
CA ILE A 126 10.72 -20.97 -1.55
C ILE A 126 12.14 -21.42 -1.89
N ALA A 127 12.89 -20.66 -2.69
CA ALA A 127 14.25 -21.02 -3.08
C ALA A 127 15.21 -21.13 -1.90
N THR A 128 14.98 -20.37 -0.81
CA THR A 128 15.89 -20.32 0.35
C THR A 128 15.38 -21.09 1.57
N THR A 129 14.06 -21.21 1.74
CA THR A 129 13.44 -21.78 2.95
C THR A 129 12.50 -22.95 2.68
N GLY A 130 12.10 -23.17 1.42
CA GLY A 130 11.06 -24.13 1.04
C GLY A 130 9.65 -23.75 1.46
N LYS A 131 9.43 -22.53 2.00
CA LYS A 131 8.11 -22.04 2.46
C LYS A 131 7.69 -20.80 1.68
N ALA A 132 6.38 -20.63 1.51
CA ALA A 132 5.82 -19.36 1.02
C ALA A 132 5.96 -18.27 2.11
N PRO A 133 6.15 -17.00 1.72
CA PRO A 133 6.35 -15.91 2.69
C PRO A 133 5.05 -15.40 3.30
N TYR A 134 3.89 -15.87 2.83
CA TYR A 134 2.56 -15.50 3.29
C TYR A 134 1.63 -16.72 3.36
N SER A 135 0.65 -16.66 4.27
CA SER A 135 -0.42 -17.65 4.38
C SER A 135 -1.59 -17.34 3.45
N SER A 136 -1.95 -16.05 3.34
CA SER A 136 -3.04 -15.55 2.49
C SER A 136 -2.59 -14.37 1.63
N VAL A 137 -3.18 -14.24 0.44
CA VAL A 137 -3.02 -13.09 -0.45
C VAL A 137 -4.37 -12.46 -0.69
N ILE A 138 -4.47 -11.15 -0.46
CA ILE A 138 -5.63 -10.34 -0.79
C ILE A 138 -5.20 -9.37 -1.89
N THR A 139 -6.03 -9.24 -2.92
CA THR A 139 -5.78 -8.32 -4.02
C THR A 139 -6.91 -7.33 -4.17
N HIS A 140 -6.55 -6.09 -4.49
CA HIS A 140 -7.53 -5.06 -4.81
C HIS A 140 -7.37 -4.55 -6.25
N GLY A 141 -8.45 -3.99 -6.79
CA GLY A 141 -8.43 -3.29 -8.07
C GLY A 141 -7.76 -1.92 -7.99
N PHE A 142 -7.78 -1.21 -9.11
CA PHE A 142 -7.26 0.15 -9.22
C PHE A 142 -8.30 1.18 -8.77
N VAL A 143 -7.80 2.31 -8.28
CA VAL A 143 -8.61 3.50 -8.07
C VAL A 143 -8.70 4.28 -9.39
N LEU A 144 -9.92 4.53 -9.85
CA LEU A 144 -10.25 5.30 -11.05
C LEU A 144 -10.96 6.59 -10.65
N ASP A 145 -11.03 7.55 -11.56
CA ASP A 145 -11.81 8.77 -11.34
C ASP A 145 -13.34 8.51 -11.36
N GLU A 146 -14.16 9.54 -11.14
CA GLU A 146 -15.62 9.43 -11.10
C GLU A 146 -16.24 8.96 -12.43
N GLU A 147 -15.53 9.11 -13.54
CA GLU A 147 -15.96 8.69 -14.87
C GLU A 147 -15.46 7.28 -15.24
N GLY A 148 -14.65 6.65 -14.38
CA GLY A 148 -14.08 5.33 -14.60
C GLY A 148 -12.81 5.33 -15.44
N PHE A 149 -12.14 6.47 -15.60
CA PHE A 149 -10.86 6.54 -16.28
C PHE A 149 -9.69 6.37 -15.30
N LYS A 150 -8.60 5.77 -15.81
CA LYS A 150 -7.35 5.67 -15.08
C LYS A 150 -6.82 7.07 -14.75
N MET A 151 -6.51 7.30 -13.48
CA MET A 151 -5.97 8.58 -13.04
C MET A 151 -4.56 8.82 -13.62
N SER A 152 -4.31 10.02 -14.14
CA SER A 152 -3.00 10.44 -14.62
C SER A 152 -2.76 11.94 -14.40
N LYS A 153 -1.51 12.29 -14.06
CA LYS A 153 -1.13 13.69 -13.82
C LYS A 153 -1.30 14.57 -15.06
N SER A 154 -1.14 14.01 -16.26
CA SER A 154 -1.28 14.74 -17.53
C SER A 154 -2.74 15.05 -17.88
N VAL A 155 -3.67 14.15 -17.56
CA VAL A 155 -5.11 14.38 -17.75
C VAL A 155 -5.67 15.28 -16.65
N GLY A 156 -5.04 15.30 -15.47
CA GLY A 156 -5.44 16.16 -14.36
C GLY A 156 -6.66 15.62 -13.57
N ASN A 157 -7.00 14.35 -13.76
CA ASN A 157 -8.07 13.63 -13.06
C ASN A 157 -7.58 12.92 -11.79
N VAL A 158 -6.41 13.28 -11.26
CA VAL A 158 -5.85 12.67 -10.05
C VAL A 158 -6.53 13.25 -8.81
N VAL A 159 -7.08 12.38 -7.97
CA VAL A 159 -7.50 12.72 -6.61
C VAL A 159 -6.31 12.49 -5.68
N ASP A 160 -5.80 13.57 -5.11
CA ASP A 160 -4.66 13.54 -4.19
C ASP A 160 -5.15 13.27 -2.75
N PRO A 161 -4.73 12.17 -2.10
CA PRO A 161 -5.14 11.86 -0.73
C PRO A 161 -4.87 12.98 0.26
N GLU A 162 -3.75 13.71 0.11
CA GLU A 162 -3.42 14.80 1.02
C GLU A 162 -4.43 15.94 0.86
N LYS A 163 -4.77 16.32 -0.38
CA LYS A 163 -5.79 17.35 -0.66
C LYS A 163 -7.16 16.96 -0.13
N VAL A 164 -7.55 15.69 -0.19
CA VAL A 164 -8.81 15.22 0.41
C VAL A 164 -8.80 15.42 1.93
N ILE A 165 -7.66 15.14 2.58
CA ILE A 165 -7.53 15.22 4.04
C ILE A 165 -7.50 16.68 4.52
N VAL A 166 -6.58 17.49 3.99
CA VAL A 166 -6.32 18.85 4.48
C VAL A 166 -7.10 19.93 3.73
N GLY A 167 -7.80 19.58 2.65
CA GLY A 167 -8.44 20.53 1.75
C GLY A 167 -7.42 21.17 0.81
N GLY A 168 -7.91 21.85 -0.23
CA GLY A 168 -7.01 22.47 -1.20
C GLY A 168 -7.67 23.57 -2.01
N LYS A 169 -6.87 24.56 -2.40
CA LYS A 169 -7.26 25.52 -3.43
C LYS A 169 -7.08 24.85 -4.78
N ASN A 170 -8.18 24.46 -5.42
CA ASN A 170 -8.09 23.83 -6.73
C ASN A 170 -7.90 24.92 -7.80
N SER A 171 -6.68 25.06 -8.30
CA SER A 171 -6.37 25.90 -9.46
C SER A 171 -6.85 25.22 -10.75
N LYS A 172 -8.15 24.93 -10.88
CA LYS A 172 -8.71 24.56 -12.19
C LYS A 172 -8.71 25.82 -13.05
N VAL A 173 -7.65 26.02 -13.82
CA VAL A 173 -7.68 26.93 -14.97
C VAL A 173 -8.76 26.38 -15.88
N CYS A 174 -9.87 27.11 -15.99
CA CYS A 174 -10.95 26.82 -16.93
C CYS A 174 -10.37 26.88 -18.35
N CYS A 175 -9.90 25.75 -18.87
CA CYS A 175 -9.44 25.65 -20.25
C CYS A 175 -10.59 25.11 -21.11
N TYR A 176 -11.73 25.82 -21.13
CA TYR A 176 -12.70 25.63 -22.21
C TYR A 176 -12.12 26.29 -23.47
N ARG A 177 -11.24 25.54 -24.15
CA ARG A 177 -10.57 25.96 -25.39
C ARG A 177 -11.53 26.26 -26.55
N ASN A 178 -12.81 25.89 -26.44
CA ASN A 178 -13.81 26.02 -27.51
C ASN A 178 -14.94 27.04 -27.25
N LEU A 179 -14.96 27.78 -26.13
CA LEU A 179 -15.93 28.86 -25.91
C LEU A 179 -15.33 30.28 -25.94
N CYS A 180 -14.01 30.42 -26.08
CA CYS A 180 -13.36 31.74 -26.11
C CYS A 180 -13.50 32.50 -27.44
N TYR A 181 -14.03 31.88 -28.50
CA TYR A 181 -14.14 32.56 -29.81
C TYR A 181 -15.33 33.53 -29.91
N PHE A 182 -16.27 33.52 -28.96
CA PHE A 182 -17.52 34.28 -29.09
C PHE A 182 -17.68 35.47 -28.12
N LEU A 183 -16.74 35.69 -27.19
CA LEU A 183 -16.87 36.74 -26.18
C LEU A 183 -15.57 37.54 -26.00
N VAL A 184 -15.20 38.32 -27.02
CA VAL A 184 -14.08 39.29 -26.96
C VAL A 184 -14.50 40.65 -26.36
N LEU A 185 -15.57 40.74 -25.56
CA LEU A 185 -16.07 42.04 -25.08
C LEU A 185 -16.48 42.17 -23.61
N ARG A 186 -16.10 41.26 -22.70
CA ARG A 186 -16.18 41.54 -21.25
C ARG A 186 -15.02 40.92 -20.47
N SER A 187 -13.95 41.69 -20.33
CA SER A 187 -12.74 41.40 -19.56
C SER A 187 -12.90 41.36 -18.03
N GLU A 188 -14.13 41.28 -17.50
CA GLU A 188 -14.39 41.33 -16.04
C GLU A 188 -15.25 40.16 -15.50
N ILE A 189 -15.66 39.19 -16.32
CA ILE A 189 -16.56 38.08 -15.88
C ILE A 189 -15.84 36.71 -15.85
N CYS A 190 -14.52 36.66 -16.01
CA CYS A 190 -13.72 35.49 -15.62
C CYS A 190 -13.26 35.64 -14.17
N LEU A 191 -14.19 35.93 -13.26
CA LEU A 191 -13.90 35.92 -11.82
C LEU A 191 -13.70 34.46 -11.40
N ASN A 192 -12.44 34.07 -11.32
CA ASN A 192 -11.86 33.00 -10.51
C ASN A 192 -12.89 32.25 -9.61
N LEU A 193 -13.59 31.27 -10.17
CA LEU A 193 -14.18 30.19 -9.37
C LEU A 193 -13.05 29.25 -8.99
N VAL A 194 -12.19 29.68 -8.05
CA VAL A 194 -11.35 28.75 -7.31
C VAL A 194 -12.32 27.93 -6.46
N GLN A 195 -12.70 26.76 -6.96
CA GLN A 195 -13.51 25.83 -6.21
C GLN A 195 -12.59 25.24 -5.14
N GLU A 196 -12.65 25.80 -3.92
CA GLU A 196 -11.91 25.25 -2.79
C GLU A 196 -12.51 23.88 -2.44
N GLU A 197 -11.68 22.84 -2.49
CA GLU A 197 -12.07 21.54 -2.01
C GLU A 197 -12.03 21.57 -0.48
N PRO A 198 -13.15 21.27 0.20
CA PRO A 198 -13.18 21.35 1.64
C PRO A 198 -12.28 20.26 2.25
N PRO A 199 -11.68 20.51 3.42
CA PRO A 199 -10.98 19.47 4.16
C PRO A 199 -11.99 18.41 4.63
N TYR A 200 -11.96 17.23 4.01
CA TYR A 200 -12.83 16.12 4.41
C TYR A 200 -12.26 15.35 5.61
N GLY A 201 -10.94 15.37 5.80
CA GLY A 201 -10.24 14.61 6.83
C GLY A 201 -10.01 13.15 6.48
N ALA A 202 -9.08 12.51 7.19
CA ALA A 202 -8.66 11.13 6.93
C ALA A 202 -9.78 10.10 7.14
N ASP A 203 -10.71 10.35 8.05
CA ASP A 203 -11.79 9.41 8.34
C ASP A 203 -12.81 9.32 7.19
N VAL A 204 -13.04 10.41 6.45
CA VAL A 204 -13.92 10.38 5.26
C VAL A 204 -13.29 9.52 4.17
N LEU A 205 -11.97 9.64 3.96
CA LEU A 205 -11.25 8.80 3.01
C LEU A 205 -11.25 7.33 3.45
N ARG A 206 -11.05 7.05 4.74
CA ARG A 206 -11.14 5.68 5.29
C ARG A 206 -12.55 5.10 5.18
N LEU A 207 -13.57 5.92 5.41
CA LEU A 207 -14.96 5.52 5.25
C LEU A 207 -15.25 5.16 3.80
N TRP A 208 -14.75 5.95 2.84
CA TRP A 208 -14.80 5.60 1.41
C TRP A 208 -14.13 4.25 1.14
N VAL A 209 -12.89 4.03 1.60
CA VAL A 209 -12.19 2.75 1.45
C VAL A 209 -13.01 1.58 2.00
N SER A 210 -13.64 1.75 3.18
CA SER A 210 -14.47 0.71 3.77
C SER A 210 -15.78 0.48 3.01
N SER A 211 -16.24 1.44 2.20
CA SER A 211 -17.53 1.37 1.50
C SER A 211 -17.48 0.64 0.17
N VAL A 212 -16.30 0.51 -0.42
CA VAL A 212 -16.13 -0.03 -1.77
C VAL A 212 -15.82 -1.53 -1.73
N ASP A 213 -16.36 -2.26 -2.71
CA ASP A 213 -15.90 -3.62 -2.99
C ASP A 213 -14.55 -3.52 -3.73
N TYR A 214 -13.46 -3.68 -2.98
CA TYR A 214 -12.12 -3.52 -3.50
C TYR A 214 -11.68 -4.63 -4.47
N THR A 215 -12.46 -5.72 -4.62
CA THR A 215 -12.08 -6.84 -5.50
C THR A 215 -12.05 -6.45 -6.98
N GLY A 216 -12.80 -5.42 -7.35
CA GLY A 216 -12.73 -4.77 -8.67
C GLY A 216 -12.13 -3.37 -8.59
N ASP A 217 -12.08 -2.71 -9.74
CA ASP A 217 -11.69 -1.29 -9.79
C ASP A 217 -12.75 -0.42 -9.09
N VAL A 218 -12.29 0.60 -8.36
CA VAL A 218 -13.13 1.44 -7.51
C VAL A 218 -13.04 2.90 -7.93
N LEU A 219 -14.15 3.63 -7.82
CA LEU A 219 -14.25 5.03 -8.24
C LEU A 219 -14.03 5.98 -7.08
N ILE A 220 -13.35 7.11 -7.33
CA ILE A 220 -13.25 8.22 -6.37
C ILE A 220 -13.40 9.57 -7.07
N GLY A 221 -14.05 10.50 -6.35
CA GLY A 221 -13.92 11.92 -6.62
C GLY A 221 -14.86 12.78 -5.78
N SER A 222 -15.12 13.99 -6.27
CA SER A 222 -15.72 15.06 -5.49
C SER A 222 -17.14 14.77 -5.00
N GLN A 223 -17.98 14.13 -5.81
CA GLN A 223 -19.35 13.77 -5.47
C GLN A 223 -19.35 12.61 -4.47
N ILE A 224 -18.53 11.60 -4.71
CA ILE A 224 -18.39 10.43 -3.81
C ILE A 224 -17.89 10.88 -2.44
N LEU A 225 -16.85 11.71 -2.38
CA LEU A 225 -16.29 12.23 -1.13
C LEU A 225 -17.29 13.10 -0.36
N ARG A 226 -18.08 13.91 -1.06
CA ARG A 226 -19.16 14.68 -0.44
C ARG A 226 -20.19 13.76 0.21
N GLN A 227 -20.63 12.72 -0.50
CA GLN A 227 -21.55 11.72 0.05
C GLN A 227 -20.97 11.01 1.29
N MET A 228 -19.68 10.65 1.25
CA MET A 228 -19.00 10.04 2.40
C MET A 228 -18.90 11.00 3.59
N SER A 229 -18.68 12.30 3.33
CA SER A 229 -18.66 13.34 4.35
C SER A 229 -20.01 13.48 5.05
N ASP A 230 -21.11 13.44 4.29
CA ASP A 230 -22.46 13.52 4.85
C ASP A 230 -22.80 12.27 5.67
N MET A 231 -22.40 11.08 5.20
CA MET A 231 -22.52 9.84 5.96
C MET A 231 -21.74 9.89 7.28
N TYR A 232 -20.49 10.35 7.22
CA TYR A 232 -19.65 10.52 8.41
C TYR A 232 -20.28 11.48 9.42
N ARG A 233 -20.84 12.61 8.97
CA ARG A 233 -21.55 13.56 9.84
C ARG A 233 -22.78 12.94 10.50
N LYS A 234 -23.54 12.12 9.76
CA LYS A 234 -24.70 11.39 10.31
C LYS A 234 -24.24 10.43 11.41
N LEU A 235 -23.24 9.59 11.15
CA LEU A 235 -22.69 8.65 12.12
C LEU A 235 -22.17 9.36 13.38
N ARG A 236 -21.38 10.42 13.20
CA ARG A 236 -20.87 11.24 14.31
C ARG A 236 -22.00 11.90 15.10
N GLY A 237 -23.06 12.34 14.42
CA GLY A 237 -24.26 12.92 15.02
C GLY A 237 -24.96 11.92 15.93
N THR A 238 -25.18 10.69 15.46
CA THR A 238 -25.77 9.59 16.24
C THR A 238 -24.91 9.28 17.47
N MET A 239 -23.60 9.08 17.29
CA MET A 239 -22.69 8.78 18.41
C MET A 239 -22.67 9.90 19.45
N ARG A 240 -22.66 11.17 19.00
CA ARG A 240 -22.75 12.33 19.89
C ARG A 240 -24.05 12.34 20.67
N PHE A 241 -25.18 12.02 20.03
CA PHE A 241 -26.47 11.92 20.72
C PHE A 241 -26.46 10.81 21.78
N LEU A 242 -25.98 9.62 21.45
CA LEU A 242 -25.87 8.50 22.39
C LEU A 242 -24.98 8.88 23.59
N LEU A 243 -23.80 9.45 23.34
CA LEU A 243 -22.89 9.89 24.40
C LEU A 243 -23.50 10.98 25.29
N ALA A 244 -24.24 11.94 24.71
CA ALA A 244 -24.90 12.99 25.48
C ALA A 244 -25.99 12.43 26.41
N ASN A 245 -26.72 11.39 25.99
CA ASN A 245 -27.71 10.72 26.82
C ASN A 245 -27.09 9.86 27.94
N LEU A 246 -25.77 9.61 27.90
CA LEU A 246 -25.04 8.89 28.95
C LEU A 246 -24.32 9.81 29.95
N HIS A 247 -24.47 11.14 29.83
CA HIS A 247 -23.68 12.10 30.61
C HIS A 247 -23.83 11.97 32.15
N ASP A 248 -24.98 11.51 32.63
CA ASP A 248 -25.32 11.28 34.03
C ASP A 248 -25.47 9.78 34.37
N TRP A 249 -25.28 8.90 33.38
CA TRP A 249 -25.39 7.47 33.56
C TRP A 249 -24.16 6.92 34.32
N LYS A 250 -24.41 6.00 35.24
CA LYS A 250 -23.36 5.30 36.01
C LYS A 250 -23.56 3.78 35.94
N PRO A 251 -22.51 2.97 36.07
CA PRO A 251 -22.61 1.51 36.03
C PRO A 251 -23.61 0.91 37.02
N GLU A 252 -23.84 1.56 38.17
CA GLU A 252 -24.81 1.12 39.18
C GLU A 252 -26.26 1.26 38.71
N ASN A 253 -26.52 2.09 37.69
CA ASN A 253 -27.83 2.29 37.09
C ASN A 253 -28.15 1.25 36.00
N SER A 254 -27.31 0.20 35.85
CA SER A 254 -27.55 -0.86 34.88
C SER A 254 -28.79 -1.68 35.24
N VAL A 255 -29.58 -2.02 34.22
CA VAL A 255 -30.81 -2.80 34.37
C VAL A 255 -30.58 -4.22 33.81
N PRO A 256 -30.93 -5.29 34.54
CA PRO A 256 -30.84 -6.65 34.03
C PRO A 256 -31.68 -6.84 32.76
N TYR A 257 -31.21 -7.69 31.83
CA TYR A 257 -31.89 -7.90 30.54
C TYR A 257 -33.37 -8.31 30.68
N SER A 258 -33.69 -9.14 31.68
CA SER A 258 -35.06 -9.58 31.99
C SER A 258 -36.00 -8.42 32.32
N ASP A 259 -35.46 -7.35 32.88
CA ASP A 259 -36.19 -6.24 33.45
C ASP A 259 -36.27 -5.05 32.47
N LEU A 260 -35.57 -5.15 31.33
CA LEU A 260 -35.65 -4.16 30.26
C LEU A 260 -37.05 -4.19 29.60
N PRO A 261 -37.58 -3.02 29.21
CA PRO A 261 -38.72 -2.94 28.30
C PRO A 261 -38.52 -3.78 27.03
N LYS A 262 -39.59 -4.37 26.50
CA LYS A 262 -39.52 -5.20 25.28
C LYS A 262 -38.89 -4.49 24.07
N ILE A 263 -39.09 -3.18 23.96
CA ILE A 263 -38.49 -2.35 22.90
C ILE A 263 -36.96 -2.31 23.02
N ASP A 264 -36.43 -2.22 24.24
CA ASP A 264 -34.99 -2.18 24.50
C ASP A 264 -34.37 -3.57 24.34
N GLN A 265 -35.07 -4.62 24.76
CA GLN A 265 -34.69 -6.01 24.46
C GLN A 265 -34.59 -6.25 22.94
N TYR A 266 -35.54 -5.73 22.17
CA TYR A 266 -35.51 -5.79 20.70
C TYR A 266 -34.35 -4.99 20.11
N ALA A 267 -34.08 -3.77 20.62
CA ALA A 267 -32.95 -2.97 20.18
C ALA A 267 -31.60 -3.68 20.41
N LEU A 268 -31.43 -4.33 21.58
CA LEU A 268 -30.25 -5.15 21.88
C LEU A 268 -30.14 -6.38 20.96
N PHE A 269 -31.25 -7.04 20.63
CA PHE A 269 -31.25 -8.14 19.66
C PHE A 269 -30.80 -7.67 18.27
N GLN A 270 -31.27 -6.51 17.81
CA GLN A 270 -30.84 -5.94 16.54
C GLN A 270 -29.35 -5.56 16.57
N LEU A 271 -28.88 -4.98 17.69
CA LEU A 271 -27.47 -4.69 17.89
C LEU A 271 -26.60 -5.96 17.79
N GLU A 272 -27.01 -7.07 18.41
CA GLU A 272 -26.27 -8.32 18.34
C GLU A 272 -26.19 -8.85 16.90
N ASN A 273 -27.29 -8.78 16.13
CA ASN A 273 -27.28 -9.18 14.70
C ASN A 273 -26.30 -8.32 13.88
N VAL A 274 -26.25 -7.01 14.18
CA VAL A 274 -25.30 -6.09 13.56
C VAL A 274 -23.86 -6.46 13.94
N VAL A 275 -23.57 -6.64 15.22
CA VAL A 275 -22.24 -7.02 15.71
C VAL A 275 -21.79 -8.35 15.10
N ALA A 276 -22.67 -9.34 15.00
CA ALA A 276 -22.37 -10.62 14.37
C ALA A 276 -22.03 -10.46 12.88
N SER A 277 -22.81 -9.65 12.15
CA SER A 277 -22.55 -9.35 10.74
C SER A 277 -21.25 -8.58 10.53
N MET A 278 -20.90 -7.68 11.45
CA MET A 278 -19.63 -6.95 11.41
C MET A 278 -18.43 -7.85 11.64
N LYS A 279 -18.52 -8.78 12.62
CA LYS A 279 -17.47 -9.76 12.89
C LYS A 279 -17.20 -10.63 11.66
N ASP A 280 -18.26 -11.16 11.03
CA ASP A 280 -18.15 -11.91 9.78
C ASP A 280 -17.52 -11.07 8.65
N GLY A 281 -17.89 -9.79 8.54
CA GLY A 281 -17.28 -8.86 7.61
C GLY A 281 -15.77 -8.67 7.84
N TYR A 282 -15.33 -8.58 9.10
CA TYR A 282 -13.91 -8.48 9.43
C TYR A 282 -13.15 -9.77 9.15
N ASP A 283 -13.71 -10.92 9.55
CA ASP A 283 -13.07 -12.24 9.40
C ASP A 283 -12.86 -12.61 7.91
N ASN A 284 -13.76 -12.15 7.04
CA ASN A 284 -13.69 -12.39 5.59
C ASN A 284 -13.11 -11.21 4.80
N TYR A 285 -12.61 -10.16 5.46
CA TYR A 285 -12.11 -8.92 4.84
C TYR A 285 -13.15 -8.20 3.95
N GLN A 286 -14.44 -8.39 4.20
CA GLN A 286 -15.54 -7.77 3.43
C GLN A 286 -16.02 -6.47 4.08
N PHE A 287 -15.15 -5.46 4.11
CA PHE A 287 -15.42 -4.17 4.79
C PHE A 287 -16.65 -3.43 4.23
N TYR A 288 -16.95 -3.56 2.94
CA TYR A 288 -18.13 -2.94 2.33
C TYR A 288 -19.45 -3.43 2.94
N LYS A 289 -19.50 -4.67 3.42
CA LYS A 289 -20.67 -5.21 4.13
C LYS A 289 -20.83 -4.52 5.48
N ILE A 290 -19.74 -4.27 6.20
CA ILE A 290 -19.74 -3.52 7.46
C ILE A 290 -20.30 -2.11 7.22
N TYR A 291 -19.83 -1.43 6.18
CA TYR A 291 -20.34 -0.11 5.80
C TYR A 291 -21.86 -0.13 5.52
N GLN A 292 -22.34 -1.12 4.77
CA GLN A 292 -23.77 -1.28 4.47
C GLN A 292 -24.61 -1.48 5.73
N VAL A 293 -24.16 -2.34 6.65
CA VAL A 293 -24.85 -2.61 7.92
C VAL A 293 -24.89 -1.35 8.79
N CYS A 294 -23.77 -0.62 8.91
CA CYS A 294 -23.71 0.66 9.62
C CYS A 294 -24.70 1.71 9.07
N ASN A 295 -24.88 1.74 7.75
CA ASN A 295 -25.76 2.72 7.12
C ASN A 295 -27.25 2.39 7.35
N ILE A 296 -27.58 1.10 7.46
CA ILE A 296 -28.94 0.60 7.68
C ILE A 296 -29.35 0.67 9.17
N PHE A 297 -28.39 0.61 10.10
CA PHE A 297 -28.62 0.61 11.55
C PHE A 297 -28.33 2.00 12.16
N PRO A 298 -29.31 2.94 12.15
CA PRO A 298 -29.18 4.23 12.83
C PRO A 298 -29.33 4.12 14.36
#